data_AF-A0A8T8SIM2-F1
#
_entry.id   AF-A0A8T8SIM2-F1
#
_cell.length_a   1.000
_cell.length_b   1.000
_cell.length_c   1.000
_cell.angle_alpha   90.00
_cell.angle_beta   90.00
_cell.angle_gamma   90.00
#
_symmetry.space_group_name_H-M   'P 1'
#
loop_
_entity.id
_entity.type
_entity.pdbx_description
1 polymer ?
#
loop_
_entity_poly.entity_id
_entity_poly.type
_entity_poly.pdbx_seq_one_letter_code
_entity_poly.pdbx_strand_id
1 'polypeptide(L)'
;MATLLCRRHPRTSARDGPCWAEEEFKWDQGGKGNSAANAKVEKAAEHARKKADLERLKRDDEAALLSRPPKGKQKLSAQAAKRDAKAQTKAKSFTAENIDDAIDALSLVTEKTDAASKGSKAADIERHPERRFKAAFEAFKERRVPELRKEMSFLWEDWKDEAYAHSADLASLHRAQNPGLRLQQVQDLAYKDFRNPTRTRSTKVHLNYDADKGARMAALDSVRSGKEARLRDA
;
A
#
# COMPACT_ATOMS: atom_id res chain seq x y z
N MET A 1 67.01 24.18 -40.39
CA MET A 1 65.58 24.36 -40.02
C MET A 1 65.03 23.02 -39.56
N ALA A 2 64.16 23.03 -38.55
CA ALA A 2 63.39 21.92 -37.97
C ALA A 2 64.12 20.96 -37.00
N THR A 3 64.07 21.35 -35.73
CA THR A 3 64.15 20.53 -34.52
C THR A 3 63.18 19.34 -34.53
N LEU A 4 63.64 18.14 -34.17
CA LEU A 4 62.78 17.11 -33.57
C LEU A 4 63.47 16.54 -32.33
N LEU A 5 63.08 17.11 -31.20
CA LEU A 5 63.40 16.70 -29.84
C LEU A 5 63.21 15.18 -29.67
N CYS A 6 64.15 14.54 -28.96
CA CYS A 6 63.86 13.37 -28.14
C CYS A 6 62.74 13.71 -27.14
N ARG A 7 61.47 13.62 -27.56
CA ARG A 7 60.32 13.64 -26.65
C ARG A 7 60.25 12.27 -26.01
N ARG A 8 60.97 12.13 -24.89
CA ARG A 8 60.70 11.14 -23.85
C ARG A 8 59.21 11.24 -23.53
N HIS A 9 58.42 10.35 -24.09
CA HIS A 9 57.01 10.26 -23.75
C HIS A 9 56.95 9.91 -22.26
N PRO A 10 56.24 10.69 -21.42
CA PRO A 10 55.93 10.21 -20.08
C PRO A 10 55.13 8.91 -20.25
N ARG A 11 55.56 7.83 -19.57
CA ARG A 11 54.71 6.67 -19.33
C ARG A 11 53.49 7.20 -18.57
N THR A 12 52.42 7.44 -19.30
CA THR A 12 51.16 7.90 -18.73
C THR A 12 50.50 6.69 -18.08
N SER A 13 50.29 6.77 -16.77
CA SER A 13 49.42 5.90 -15.94
C SER A 13 48.02 5.64 -16.53
N ALA A 14 47.65 6.36 -17.59
CA ALA A 14 46.43 6.15 -18.37
C ALA A 14 46.40 4.84 -19.20
N ARG A 15 47.54 4.22 -19.53
CA ARG A 15 47.58 2.92 -20.23
C ARG A 15 47.73 1.73 -19.28
N ASP A 16 48.28 1.96 -18.11
CA ASP A 16 48.28 0.97 -17.04
C ASP A 16 46.87 0.87 -16.43
N GLY A 17 46.05 1.92 -16.61
CA GLY A 17 44.64 2.14 -16.28
C GLY A 17 43.59 1.08 -16.71
N PRO A 18 43.74 0.40 -17.84
CA PRO A 18 42.89 -0.75 -18.16
C PRO A 18 43.55 -2.08 -17.80
N CYS A 19 44.89 -2.14 -17.79
CA CYS A 19 45.67 -3.36 -17.57
C CYS A 19 45.53 -3.90 -16.13
N TRP A 20 45.65 -3.03 -15.12
CA TRP A 20 45.36 -3.37 -13.72
C TRP A 20 43.91 -3.77 -13.48
N ALA A 21 42.93 -3.14 -14.14
CA ALA A 21 41.51 -3.46 -13.98
C ALA A 21 41.16 -4.83 -14.59
N GLU A 22 41.79 -5.18 -15.72
CA GLU A 22 41.66 -6.50 -16.35
C GLU A 22 42.42 -7.59 -15.57
N GLU A 23 43.59 -7.27 -15.00
CA GLU A 23 44.30 -8.17 -14.08
C GLU A 23 43.50 -8.39 -12.79
N GLU A 24 42.96 -7.33 -12.18
CA GLU A 24 42.15 -7.41 -10.96
C GLU A 24 40.89 -8.25 -11.19
N PHE A 25 40.25 -8.10 -12.36
CA PHE A 25 39.15 -8.98 -12.75
C PHE A 25 39.58 -10.45 -12.89
N LYS A 26 40.76 -10.73 -13.46
CA LYS A 26 41.31 -12.10 -13.56
C LYS A 26 41.65 -12.71 -12.21
N TRP A 27 42.15 -11.91 -11.25
CA TRP A 27 42.42 -12.37 -9.89
C TRP A 27 41.12 -12.56 -9.07
N ASP A 28 40.09 -11.74 -9.31
CA ASP A 28 38.78 -11.86 -8.65
C ASP A 28 38.01 -13.13 -9.09
N GLN A 29 38.18 -13.58 -10.35
CA GLN A 29 37.61 -14.84 -10.85
C GLN A 29 38.17 -16.10 -10.16
N GLY A 30 39.32 -16.00 -9.48
CA GLY A 30 39.91 -17.10 -8.70
C GLY A 30 39.47 -17.14 -7.23
N GLY A 31 38.80 -16.10 -6.73
CA GLY A 31 38.36 -15.99 -5.35
C GLY A 31 37.13 -16.83 -5.06
N LYS A 32 37.17 -17.67 -4.01
CA LYS A 32 36.00 -18.42 -3.55
C LYS A 32 34.95 -17.43 -3.03
N GLY A 33 33.88 -17.24 -3.81
CA GLY A 33 32.91 -16.16 -3.62
C GLY A 33 32.39 -16.00 -2.19
N ASN A 34 32.66 -14.84 -1.59
CA ASN A 34 32.17 -14.44 -0.27
C ASN A 34 30.83 -13.67 -0.35
N SER A 35 30.18 -13.65 -1.53
CA SER A 35 28.99 -12.84 -1.82
C SER A 35 27.80 -13.16 -0.89
N ALA A 36 27.63 -14.43 -0.53
CA ALA A 36 26.58 -14.85 0.41
C ALA A 36 26.89 -14.45 1.87
N ALA A 37 28.16 -14.35 2.27
CA ALA A 37 28.54 -13.89 3.60
C ALA A 37 28.53 -12.36 3.68
N ASN A 38 29.03 -11.67 2.65
CA ASN A 38 28.99 -10.22 2.53
C ASN A 38 27.55 -9.70 2.51
N ALA A 39 26.64 -10.34 1.77
CA ALA A 39 25.21 -9.97 1.78
C ALA A 39 24.53 -10.18 3.16
N LYS A 40 24.98 -11.14 3.98
CA LYS A 40 24.47 -11.33 5.34
C LYS A 40 25.04 -10.30 6.31
N VAL A 41 26.32 -9.96 6.18
CA VAL A 41 26.99 -8.93 6.97
C VAL A 41 26.43 -7.54 6.64
N GLU A 42 26.17 -7.24 5.37
CA GLU A 42 25.53 -5.98 4.95
C GLU A 42 24.10 -5.86 5.50
N LYS A 43 23.28 -6.92 5.40
CA LYS A 43 21.94 -6.92 6.00
C LYS A 43 22.00 -6.78 7.53
N ALA A 44 22.93 -7.45 8.19
CA ALA A 44 23.13 -7.30 9.64
C ALA A 44 23.58 -5.87 10.00
N ALA A 45 24.44 -5.25 9.20
CA ALA A 45 24.89 -3.87 9.38
C ALA A 45 23.76 -2.86 9.15
N GLU A 46 22.90 -3.07 8.15
CA GLU A 46 21.72 -2.24 7.92
C GLU A 46 20.68 -2.40 9.05
N HIS A 47 20.45 -3.61 9.52
CA HIS A 47 19.57 -3.85 10.67
C HIS A 47 20.15 -3.24 11.95
N ALA A 48 21.47 -3.27 12.14
CA ALA A 48 22.13 -2.60 13.26
C ALA A 48 22.00 -1.07 13.18
N ARG A 49 22.15 -0.47 11.99
CA ARG A 49 21.92 0.97 11.77
C ARG A 49 20.47 1.37 12.04
N LYS A 50 19.50 0.63 11.49
CA LYS A 50 18.06 0.86 11.74
C LYS A 50 17.69 0.69 13.21
N LYS A 51 18.32 -0.25 13.92
CA LYS A 51 18.12 -0.42 15.37
C LYS A 51 18.73 0.74 16.18
N ALA A 52 19.92 1.19 15.82
CA ALA A 52 20.57 2.34 16.47
C ALA A 52 19.77 3.64 16.26
N ASP A 53 19.22 3.87 15.05
CA ASP A 53 18.38 5.04 14.77
C ASP A 53 17.05 4.99 15.55
N LEU A 54 16.45 3.80 15.70
CA LEU A 54 15.22 3.60 16.48
C LEU A 54 15.48 3.74 17.99
N GLU A 55 16.61 3.25 18.49
CA GLU A 55 17.00 3.40 19.90
C GLU A 55 17.30 4.85 20.25
N ARG A 56 17.91 5.62 19.33
CA ARG A 56 18.06 7.06 19.48
C ARG A 56 16.69 7.76 19.58
N LEU A 57 15.76 7.43 18.68
CA LEU A 57 14.42 8.03 18.70
C LEU A 57 13.68 7.70 19.99
N LYS A 58 13.73 6.44 20.44
CA LYS A 58 13.15 6.00 21.70
C LYS A 58 13.78 6.70 22.90
N ARG A 59 15.08 6.95 22.90
CA ARG A 59 15.75 7.68 23.98
C ARG A 59 15.33 9.15 24.03
N ASP A 60 15.17 9.79 22.87
CA ASP A 60 14.65 11.16 22.79
C ASP A 60 13.19 11.22 23.27
N ASP A 61 12.37 10.21 22.95
CA ASP A 61 11.00 10.06 23.44
C ASP A 61 10.94 9.77 24.96
N GLU A 62 11.77 8.87 25.48
CA GLU A 62 11.86 8.56 26.91
C GLU A 62 12.38 9.75 27.71
N ALA A 63 13.34 10.50 27.17
CA ALA A 63 13.81 11.75 27.78
C ALA A 63 12.73 12.83 27.77
N ALA A 64 11.92 12.93 26.71
CA ALA A 64 10.77 13.85 26.66
C ALA A 64 9.66 13.47 27.66
N LEU A 65 9.48 12.17 27.94
CA LEU A 65 8.54 11.68 28.94
C LEU A 65 9.05 11.91 30.38
N LEU A 66 10.36 11.76 30.62
CA LEU A 66 10.97 11.92 31.95
C LEU A 66 11.29 13.38 32.32
N SER A 67 11.54 14.25 31.33
CA SER A 67 11.87 15.66 31.55
C SER A 67 10.66 16.59 31.68
N ARG A 68 9.43 16.06 31.68
CA ARG A 68 8.24 16.86 32.03
C ARG A 68 8.25 17.12 33.54
N PRO A 69 8.55 18.34 34.01
CA PRO A 69 8.50 18.63 35.44
C PRO A 69 7.06 18.45 35.95
N PRO A 70 6.84 18.04 37.21
CA PRO A 70 5.51 18.05 37.81
C PRO A 70 5.01 19.50 37.76
N LYS A 71 3.98 19.77 36.96
CA LYS A 71 3.39 21.09 36.87
C LYS A 71 2.86 21.50 38.25
N GLY A 72 3.59 22.38 38.92
CA GLY A 72 3.04 23.25 39.95
C GLY A 72 1.80 23.97 39.40
N LYS A 73 0.80 24.08 40.26
CA LYS A 73 -0.53 24.67 40.01
C LYS A 73 -0.42 25.99 39.24
N GLN A 74 -0.51 25.94 37.90
CA GLN A 74 -0.73 27.10 37.07
C GLN A 74 -2.22 27.43 37.18
N LYS A 75 -2.55 28.56 37.81
CA LYS A 75 -3.90 29.13 37.77
C LYS A 75 -4.31 29.24 36.30
N LEU A 76 -5.33 28.47 35.92
CA LEU A 76 -6.03 28.61 34.66
C LEU A 76 -6.53 30.05 34.57
N SER A 77 -5.94 30.82 33.66
CA SER A 77 -6.44 32.13 33.35
C SER A 77 -7.85 32.00 32.78
N ALA A 78 -8.71 32.99 32.99
CA ALA A 78 -10.05 33.05 32.39
C ALA A 78 -10.03 32.95 30.84
N GLN A 79 -8.85 33.05 30.23
CA GLN A 79 -8.62 32.83 28.81
C GLN A 79 -8.54 31.35 28.40
N ALA A 80 -8.17 30.44 29.32
CA ALA A 80 -8.33 28.99 29.13
C ALA A 80 -9.82 28.62 29.12
N ALA A 81 -10.59 29.07 30.12
CA ALA A 81 -12.04 28.85 30.16
C ALA A 81 -12.79 29.40 28.93
N LYS A 82 -12.36 30.54 28.35
CA LYS A 82 -12.92 31.06 27.09
C LYS A 82 -12.46 30.27 25.85
N ARG A 83 -11.29 29.64 25.88
CA ARG A 83 -10.83 28.72 24.82
C ARG A 83 -11.54 27.38 24.91
N ASP A 84 -11.77 26.87 26.11
CA ASP A 84 -12.54 25.63 26.35
C ASP A 84 -14.02 25.80 25.99
N ALA A 85 -14.66 26.91 26.34
CA ALA A 85 -16.04 27.20 25.91
C ALA A 85 -16.18 27.41 24.38
N LYS A 86 -15.17 28.01 23.73
CA LYS A 86 -15.15 28.18 22.26
C LYS A 86 -14.75 26.88 21.52
N ALA A 87 -14.00 26.00 22.18
CA ALA A 87 -13.72 24.66 21.71
C ALA A 87 -14.96 23.77 21.83
N GLN A 88 -15.71 23.85 22.93
CA GLN A 88 -16.95 23.08 23.15
C GLN A 88 -18.07 23.45 22.16
N THR A 89 -18.19 24.71 21.76
CA THR A 89 -19.19 25.15 20.76
C THR A 89 -18.82 24.79 19.31
N LYS A 90 -17.58 24.36 19.04
CA LYS A 90 -17.11 23.94 17.70
C LYS A 90 -16.66 22.49 17.64
N ALA A 91 -16.58 21.80 18.79
CA ALA A 91 -16.25 20.39 18.89
C ALA A 91 -17.47 19.57 18.47
N LYS A 92 -17.38 18.98 17.28
CA LYS A 92 -18.26 17.87 16.91
C LYS A 92 -17.82 16.68 17.74
N SER A 93 -18.62 16.27 18.71
CA SER A 93 -18.41 15.02 19.45
C SER A 93 -18.73 13.87 18.51
N PHE A 94 -17.72 13.06 18.20
CA PHE A 94 -17.88 11.80 17.49
C PHE A 94 -17.68 10.66 18.47
N THR A 95 -18.55 9.66 18.38
CA THR A 95 -18.48 8.40 19.10
C THR A 95 -17.81 7.38 18.18
N ALA A 96 -16.94 6.55 18.73
CA ALA A 96 -16.23 5.53 17.97
C ALA A 96 -16.19 4.26 18.81
N GLU A 97 -16.97 3.26 18.39
CA GLU A 97 -17.03 1.95 19.05
C GLU A 97 -15.86 1.05 18.61
N ASN A 98 -15.42 1.15 17.35
CA ASN A 98 -14.33 0.34 16.79
C ASN A 98 -13.10 1.16 16.40
N ILE A 99 -11.96 0.47 16.21
CA ILE A 99 -10.70 1.08 15.78
C ILE A 99 -10.86 1.77 14.41
N ASP A 100 -11.60 1.16 13.49
CA ASP A 100 -11.83 1.74 12.16
C ASP A 100 -12.68 3.01 12.25
N ASP A 101 -13.66 3.06 13.15
CA ASP A 101 -14.48 4.24 13.42
C ASP A 101 -13.65 5.37 14.06
N ALA A 102 -12.70 5.02 14.93
CA ALA A 102 -11.75 5.98 15.51
C ALA A 102 -10.79 6.55 14.45
N ILE A 103 -10.33 5.72 13.50
CA ILE A 103 -9.49 6.17 12.37
C ILE A 103 -10.29 7.06 11.42
N ASP A 104 -11.55 6.71 11.12
CA ASP A 104 -12.43 7.55 10.29
C ASP A 104 -12.75 8.89 10.99
N ALA A 105 -13.01 8.88 12.30
CA ALA A 105 -13.22 10.10 13.09
C ALA A 105 -11.97 11.00 13.09
N LEU A 106 -10.77 10.42 13.29
CA LEU A 106 -9.52 11.17 13.24
C LEU A 106 -9.24 11.71 11.84
N SER A 107 -9.59 10.95 10.81
CA SER A 107 -9.52 11.41 9.42
C SER A 107 -10.44 12.62 9.22
N LEU A 108 -11.71 12.56 9.65
CA LEU A 108 -12.65 13.70 9.54
C LEU A 108 -12.19 14.95 10.28
N VAL A 109 -11.54 14.79 11.45
CA VAL A 109 -10.99 15.89 12.25
C VAL A 109 -9.75 16.51 11.59
N THR A 110 -8.91 15.69 10.96
CA THR A 110 -7.67 16.13 10.30
C THR A 110 -7.89 16.63 8.87
N GLU A 111 -9.02 16.29 8.26
CA GLU A 111 -9.38 16.75 6.93
C GLU A 111 -9.50 18.28 6.85
N LYS A 112 -8.64 18.90 6.04
CA LYS A 112 -8.71 20.33 5.72
C LYS A 112 -10.01 20.63 4.99
N THR A 113 -10.87 21.41 5.65
CA THR A 113 -12.24 21.71 5.16
C THR A 113 -12.31 22.94 4.25
N ASP A 114 -11.18 23.58 3.98
CA ASP A 114 -11.08 24.77 3.15
C ASP A 114 -11.56 24.50 1.71
N ALA A 115 -12.24 25.47 1.10
CA ALA A 115 -12.79 25.32 -0.26
C ALA A 115 -11.71 24.97 -1.30
N ALA A 116 -10.49 25.46 -1.11
CA ALA A 116 -9.33 25.11 -1.94
C ALA A 116 -8.93 23.64 -1.76
N SER A 117 -8.83 23.15 -0.52
CA SER A 117 -8.47 21.74 -0.22
C SER A 117 -9.56 20.76 -0.67
N LYS A 118 -10.83 21.11 -0.47
CA LYS A 118 -11.95 20.33 -1.02
C LYS A 118 -11.95 20.34 -2.56
N GLY A 119 -11.61 21.47 -3.18
CA GLY A 119 -11.49 21.59 -4.64
C GLY A 119 -10.41 20.69 -5.24
N SER A 120 -9.25 20.58 -4.59
CA SER A 120 -8.19 19.63 -5.01
C SER A 120 -8.66 18.18 -4.86
N LYS A 121 -9.24 17.82 -3.71
CA LYS A 121 -9.82 16.48 -3.51
C LYS A 121 -10.92 16.16 -4.53
N ALA A 122 -11.71 17.16 -4.92
CA ALA A 122 -12.75 17.04 -5.94
C ALA A 122 -12.17 16.87 -7.35
N ALA A 123 -10.99 17.43 -7.62
CA ALA A 123 -10.27 17.24 -8.87
C ALA A 123 -9.65 15.83 -8.97
N ASP A 124 -9.20 15.27 -7.84
CA ASP A 124 -8.66 13.91 -7.74
C ASP A 124 -9.74 12.81 -7.89
N ILE A 125 -11.02 13.18 -7.88
CA ILE A 125 -12.10 12.25 -8.20
C ILE A 125 -12.05 11.90 -9.69
N GLU A 126 -11.37 10.80 -9.99
CA GLU A 126 -11.37 10.23 -11.34
C GLU A 126 -12.79 9.99 -11.89
N ARG A 127 -13.04 10.58 -13.06
CA ARG A 127 -14.32 10.66 -13.78
C ARG A 127 -14.55 9.49 -14.72
N HIS A 128 -13.50 8.74 -15.04
CA HIS A 128 -13.59 7.64 -15.97
C HIS A 128 -13.85 6.32 -15.23
N PRO A 129 -15.10 5.81 -15.26
CA PRO A 129 -15.39 4.48 -14.74
C PRO A 129 -14.55 3.42 -15.46
N GLU A 130 -14.29 3.57 -16.76
CA GLU A 130 -13.48 2.63 -17.55
C GLU A 130 -12.00 2.58 -17.13
N ARG A 131 -11.41 3.69 -16.70
CA ARG A 131 -10.00 3.71 -16.23
C ARG A 131 -9.88 3.10 -14.84
N ARG A 132 -10.87 3.35 -13.98
CA ARG A 132 -10.98 2.70 -12.66
C ARG A 132 -11.32 1.23 -12.78
N PHE A 133 -12.09 0.85 -13.80
CA PHE A 133 -12.51 -0.52 -14.05
C PHE A 133 -11.30 -1.44 -14.13
N LYS A 134 -10.26 -1.07 -14.90
CA LYS A 134 -9.05 -1.90 -15.04
C LYS A 134 -8.32 -2.12 -13.72
N ALA A 135 -8.04 -1.05 -12.97
CA ALA A 135 -7.33 -1.15 -11.70
C ALA A 135 -8.15 -1.84 -10.61
N ALA A 136 -9.45 -1.56 -10.53
CA ALA A 136 -10.35 -2.20 -9.58
C ALA A 136 -10.59 -3.68 -9.91
N PHE A 137 -10.73 -4.00 -11.19
CA PHE A 137 -10.91 -5.38 -11.66
C PHE A 137 -9.65 -6.20 -11.48
N GLU A 138 -8.45 -5.63 -11.68
CA GLU A 138 -7.18 -6.30 -11.42
C GLU A 138 -7.03 -6.64 -9.92
N ALA A 139 -7.25 -5.67 -9.04
CA ALA A 139 -7.23 -5.89 -7.59
C ALA A 139 -8.34 -6.86 -7.11
N PHE A 140 -9.48 -6.93 -7.81
CA PHE A 140 -10.52 -7.92 -7.53
C PHE A 140 -10.14 -9.32 -8.03
N LYS A 141 -9.60 -9.41 -9.24
CA LYS A 141 -9.14 -10.65 -9.88
C LYS A 141 -8.05 -11.34 -9.05
N GLU A 142 -7.10 -10.58 -8.50
CA GLU A 142 -6.06 -11.13 -7.63
C GLU A 142 -6.60 -11.80 -6.36
N ARG A 143 -7.71 -11.28 -5.80
CA ARG A 143 -8.37 -11.86 -4.62
C ARG A 143 -9.34 -12.98 -4.97
N ARG A 144 -10.16 -12.78 -6.00
CA ARG A 144 -11.27 -13.68 -6.35
C ARG A 144 -10.80 -14.93 -7.10
N VAL A 145 -9.77 -14.85 -7.95
CA VAL A 145 -9.25 -16.02 -8.69
C VAL A 145 -8.79 -17.15 -7.77
N PRO A 146 -8.00 -16.91 -6.69
CA PRO A 146 -7.63 -17.98 -5.77
C PRO A 146 -8.81 -18.48 -4.93
N GLU A 147 -9.77 -17.63 -4.57
CA GLU A 147 -11.01 -18.06 -3.88
C GLU A 147 -11.85 -18.98 -4.77
N LEU A 148 -12.13 -18.58 -6.01
CA LEU A 148 -12.87 -19.40 -6.98
C LEU A 148 -12.16 -20.72 -7.26
N ARG A 149 -10.82 -20.71 -7.32
CA ARG A 149 -10.04 -21.95 -7.45
C ARG A 149 -10.17 -22.84 -6.22
N LYS A 150 -10.19 -22.28 -5.02
CA LYS A 150 -10.40 -23.02 -3.77
C LYS A 150 -11.84 -23.54 -3.67
N GLU A 151 -12.85 -22.72 -3.93
CA GLU A 151 -14.27 -23.11 -3.94
C GLU A 151 -14.53 -24.26 -4.93
N MET A 152 -13.94 -24.19 -6.13
CA MET A 152 -14.08 -25.24 -7.14
C MET A 152 -13.21 -26.47 -6.86
N SER A 153 -12.01 -26.31 -6.28
CA SER A 153 -11.19 -27.43 -5.81
C SER A 153 -11.87 -28.15 -4.66
N PHE A 154 -12.40 -27.40 -3.70
CA PHE A 154 -13.08 -27.91 -2.52
C PHE A 154 -14.35 -28.68 -2.90
N LEU A 155 -15.17 -28.12 -3.81
CA LEU A 155 -16.31 -28.83 -4.38
C LEU A 155 -15.87 -30.09 -5.12
N TRP A 156 -14.68 -30.09 -5.73
CA TRP A 156 -14.13 -31.25 -6.40
C TRP A 156 -13.58 -32.31 -5.44
N GLU A 157 -12.93 -31.93 -4.33
CA GLU A 157 -12.46 -32.85 -3.29
C GLU A 157 -13.64 -33.59 -2.64
N ASP A 158 -14.69 -32.87 -2.24
CA ASP A 158 -15.89 -33.42 -1.59
C ASP A 158 -16.68 -34.35 -2.54
N TRP A 159 -16.78 -33.97 -3.81
CA TRP A 159 -17.50 -34.75 -4.83
C TRP A 159 -16.69 -35.90 -5.41
N LYS A 160 -15.35 -35.84 -5.33
CA LYS A 160 -14.45 -36.89 -5.81
C LYS A 160 -14.63 -38.17 -5.00
N ASP A 161 -14.83 -38.06 -3.69
CA ASP A 161 -15.03 -39.24 -2.84
C ASP A 161 -16.37 -39.94 -3.16
N GLU A 162 -17.44 -39.18 -3.48
CA GLU A 162 -18.73 -39.72 -3.95
C GLU A 162 -18.67 -40.31 -5.38
N ALA A 163 -17.95 -39.66 -6.31
CA ALA A 163 -17.82 -40.12 -7.69
C ALA A 163 -16.86 -41.31 -7.86
N TYR A 164 -15.80 -41.39 -7.03
CA TYR A 164 -14.82 -42.47 -7.06
C TYR A 164 -15.39 -43.81 -6.55
N ALA A 165 -16.43 -43.76 -5.71
CA ALA A 165 -17.19 -44.94 -5.32
C ALA A 165 -17.99 -45.57 -6.48
N HIS A 166 -18.30 -44.81 -7.53
CA HIS A 166 -19.20 -45.24 -8.60
C HIS A 166 -18.56 -45.61 -9.94
N SER A 167 -17.26 -45.39 -10.18
CA SER A 167 -16.74 -45.58 -11.55
C SER A 167 -15.21 -45.63 -11.71
N ALA A 168 -14.64 -46.84 -11.75
CA ALA A 168 -13.25 -47.05 -12.14
C ALA A 168 -12.94 -46.61 -13.60
N ASP A 169 -13.96 -46.47 -14.47
CA ASP A 169 -13.78 -46.02 -15.85
C ASP A 169 -13.90 -44.49 -16.05
N LEU A 170 -14.52 -43.75 -15.12
CA LEU A 170 -14.64 -42.29 -15.25
C LEU A 170 -13.41 -41.52 -14.78
N ALA A 171 -12.50 -42.11 -13.99
CA ALA A 171 -11.29 -41.42 -13.53
C ALA A 171 -10.34 -41.06 -14.70
N SER A 172 -10.29 -41.89 -15.75
CA SER A 172 -9.55 -41.61 -16.99
C SER A 172 -10.26 -40.60 -17.89
N LEU A 173 -11.60 -40.63 -17.95
CA LEU A 173 -12.42 -39.60 -18.60
C LEU A 173 -12.36 -38.26 -17.85
N HIS A 174 -12.24 -38.26 -16.52
CA HIS A 174 -12.10 -37.07 -15.69
C HIS A 174 -10.71 -36.45 -15.76
N ARG A 175 -9.63 -37.23 -15.92
CA ARG A 175 -8.31 -36.63 -16.20
C ARG A 175 -8.28 -35.96 -17.58
N ALA A 176 -9.09 -36.45 -18.53
CA ALA A 176 -9.26 -35.88 -19.86
C ALA A 176 -10.29 -34.72 -19.93
N GLN A 177 -11.31 -34.71 -19.06
CA GLN A 177 -12.42 -33.73 -19.09
C GLN A 177 -12.52 -32.81 -17.86
N ASN A 178 -11.71 -33.02 -16.81
CA ASN A 178 -11.64 -32.16 -15.63
C ASN A 178 -10.19 -31.78 -15.27
N PRO A 179 -9.52 -30.93 -16.06
CA PRO A 179 -8.60 -29.99 -15.48
C PRO A 179 -9.43 -28.84 -14.90
N GLY A 180 -9.24 -28.50 -13.63
CA GLY A 180 -9.92 -27.36 -12.99
C GLY A 180 -10.04 -26.17 -13.94
N LEU A 181 -11.24 -25.59 -13.98
CA LEU A 181 -11.69 -24.49 -14.83
C LEU A 181 -10.52 -23.67 -15.40
N ARG A 182 -10.38 -23.63 -16.74
CA ARG A 182 -9.25 -22.96 -17.41
C ARG A 182 -9.08 -21.57 -16.81
N LEU A 183 -7.84 -21.09 -16.69
CA LEU A 183 -7.57 -19.75 -16.13
C LEU A 183 -8.46 -18.70 -16.79
N GLN A 184 -8.72 -18.82 -18.09
CA GLN A 184 -9.65 -17.97 -18.84
C GLN A 184 -11.09 -18.04 -18.29
N GLN A 185 -11.63 -19.24 -18.08
CA GLN A 185 -12.98 -19.43 -17.55
C GLN A 185 -13.11 -18.94 -16.10
N VAL A 186 -12.09 -19.12 -15.25
CA VAL A 186 -12.06 -18.55 -13.88
C VAL A 186 -12.06 -17.02 -13.94
N GLN A 187 -11.31 -16.44 -14.88
CA GLN A 187 -11.29 -15.00 -15.10
C GLN A 187 -12.64 -14.48 -15.62
N ASP A 188 -13.32 -15.23 -16.48
CA ASP A 188 -14.66 -14.88 -16.99
C ASP A 188 -15.72 -14.96 -15.89
N LEU A 189 -15.63 -15.94 -14.98
CA LEU A 189 -16.49 -16.00 -13.79
C LEU A 189 -16.21 -14.84 -12.83
N ALA A 190 -14.93 -14.53 -12.57
CA ALA A 190 -14.56 -13.36 -11.79
C ALA A 190 -15.08 -12.06 -12.42
N TYR A 191 -15.09 -11.94 -13.75
CA TYR A 191 -15.68 -10.81 -14.46
C TYR A 191 -17.20 -10.72 -14.28
N LYS A 192 -17.91 -11.86 -14.35
CA LYS A 192 -19.37 -11.92 -14.10
C LYS A 192 -19.72 -11.55 -12.67
N ASP A 193 -18.94 -12.05 -11.71
CA ASP A 193 -19.06 -11.68 -10.29
C ASP A 193 -18.80 -10.18 -10.10
N PHE A 194 -17.78 -9.64 -10.77
CA PHE A 194 -17.43 -8.22 -10.67
C PHE A 194 -18.53 -7.30 -11.23
N ARG A 195 -19.19 -7.71 -12.31
CA ARG A 195 -20.29 -6.96 -12.92
C ARG A 195 -21.56 -6.97 -12.06
N ASN A 196 -21.69 -7.91 -11.12
CA ASN A 196 -22.87 -8.02 -10.28
C ASN A 196 -22.74 -7.11 -9.02
N PRO A 197 -23.53 -6.03 -8.91
CA PRO A 197 -23.40 -5.04 -7.83
C PRO A 197 -23.82 -5.59 -6.46
N THR A 198 -24.59 -6.69 -6.40
CA THR A 198 -24.95 -7.31 -5.11
C THR A 198 -23.78 -8.08 -4.48
N ARG A 199 -22.80 -8.48 -5.31
CA ARG A 199 -21.69 -9.34 -4.91
C ARG A 199 -20.37 -8.56 -4.78
N THR A 200 -20.26 -7.41 -5.44
CA THR A 200 -19.15 -6.47 -5.25
C THR A 200 -19.51 -5.37 -4.27
N ARG A 201 -18.70 -5.22 -3.20
CA ARG A 201 -18.79 -4.10 -2.26
C ARG A 201 -18.23 -2.83 -2.89
N SER A 202 -18.77 -2.37 -4.01
CA SER A 202 -18.38 -1.08 -4.57
C SER A 202 -19.17 0.03 -3.87
N THR A 203 -18.66 0.50 -2.73
CA THR A 203 -19.22 1.63 -1.97
C THR A 203 -18.71 2.99 -2.48
N LYS A 204 -18.10 3.03 -3.68
CA LYS A 204 -17.46 4.25 -4.19
C LYS A 204 -18.49 5.06 -4.97
N VAL A 205 -18.67 6.33 -4.62
CA VAL A 205 -19.58 7.23 -5.34
C VAL A 205 -19.11 7.37 -6.79
N HIS A 206 -19.98 7.00 -7.71
CA HIS A 206 -19.77 7.17 -9.15
C HIS A 206 -20.27 8.54 -9.57
N LEU A 207 -19.47 9.23 -10.38
CA LEU A 207 -19.86 10.49 -11.00
C LEU A 207 -19.82 10.32 -12.51
N ASN A 208 -20.80 10.88 -13.19
CA ASN A 208 -20.83 10.92 -14.64
C ASN A 208 -19.64 11.73 -15.18
N TYR A 209 -19.23 11.44 -16.42
CA TYR A 209 -18.09 12.11 -17.05
C TYR A 209 -18.28 13.63 -17.10
N ASP A 210 -19.50 14.08 -17.42
CA ASP A 210 -19.88 15.49 -17.53
C ASP A 210 -20.22 16.16 -16.18
N ALA A 211 -19.93 15.49 -15.05
CA ALA A 211 -20.22 16.05 -13.74
C ALA A 211 -19.43 17.35 -13.50
N ASP A 212 -20.17 18.42 -13.19
CA ASP A 212 -19.63 19.72 -12.88
C ASP A 212 -18.88 19.72 -11.54
N LYS A 213 -18.13 20.79 -11.27
CA LYS A 213 -17.35 20.94 -10.03
C LYS A 213 -18.25 20.89 -8.78
N GLY A 214 -19.46 21.43 -8.87
CA GLY A 214 -20.47 21.39 -7.82
C GLY A 214 -20.94 19.97 -7.53
N ALA A 215 -21.24 19.17 -8.55
CA ALA A 215 -21.61 17.76 -8.36
C ALA A 215 -20.51 16.94 -7.66
N ARG A 216 -19.23 17.21 -7.94
CA ARG A 216 -18.09 16.55 -7.26
C ARG A 216 -17.99 16.94 -5.79
N MET A 217 -18.20 18.21 -5.51
CA MET A 217 -18.21 18.73 -4.14
C MET A 217 -19.39 18.15 -3.35
N ALA A 218 -20.57 18.10 -3.96
CA ALA A 218 -21.77 17.50 -3.37
C ALA A 218 -21.57 16.01 -3.06
N ALA A 219 -20.91 15.27 -3.95
CA ALA A 219 -20.59 13.86 -3.74
C ALA A 219 -19.55 13.63 -2.63
N LEU A 220 -18.54 14.49 -2.51
CA LEU A 220 -17.62 14.43 -1.37
C LEU A 220 -18.32 14.78 -0.06
N ASP A 221 -19.16 15.81 -0.10
CA ASP A 221 -19.91 16.24 1.08
C ASP A 221 -20.95 15.17 1.48
N SER A 222 -21.55 14.42 0.55
CA SER A 222 -22.46 13.31 0.87
C SER A 222 -21.74 12.09 1.46
N VAL A 223 -20.52 11.79 0.98
CA VAL A 223 -19.67 10.74 1.58
C VAL A 223 -19.26 11.15 2.99
N ARG A 224 -18.84 12.41 3.15
CA ARG A 224 -18.45 12.97 4.43
C ARG A 224 -19.62 13.00 5.40
N SER A 225 -20.81 13.45 4.97
CA SER A 225 -22.00 13.47 5.82
C SER A 225 -22.45 12.07 6.22
N GLY A 226 -22.34 11.08 5.32
CA GLY A 226 -22.61 9.68 5.65
C GLY A 226 -21.61 9.06 6.63
N LYS A 227 -20.35 9.53 6.64
CA LYS A 227 -19.38 9.17 7.69
C LYS A 227 -19.70 9.89 9.00
N GLU A 228 -19.96 11.19 8.95
CA GLU A 228 -20.30 12.01 10.13
C GLU A 228 -21.58 11.52 10.82
N ALA A 229 -22.59 11.06 10.07
CA ALA A 229 -23.83 10.51 10.63
C ALA A 229 -23.58 9.19 11.38
N ARG A 230 -22.85 8.25 10.74
CA ARG A 230 -22.48 6.98 11.38
C ARG A 230 -21.71 7.18 12.68
N LEU A 231 -20.79 8.13 12.71
CA LEU A 231 -19.96 8.45 13.89
C LEU A 231 -20.63 9.40 14.89
N ARG A 232 -21.84 9.88 14.59
CA ARG A 232 -22.64 10.67 15.55
C ARG A 232 -23.64 9.81 16.31
N ASP A 233 -24.17 8.80 15.61
CA ASP A 233 -25.24 7.94 16.12
C ASP A 233 -24.73 6.60 16.67
N ALA A 234 -23.43 6.29 16.46
CA ALA A 234 -22.71 5.22 17.17
C ALA A 234 -22.45 5.60 18.64
#